data_AF-A0A1H3XZF9-F1
#
_entry.id   AF-A0A1H3XZF9-F1
#
_cell.length_a   1.000
_cell.length_b   1.000
_cell.length_c   1.000
_cell.angle_alpha   90.00
_cell.angle_beta   90.00
_cell.angle_gamma   90.00
#
_symmetry.space_group_name_H-M   'P 1'
#
loop_
_entity.id
_entity.type
_entity.pdbx_description
1 polymer ?
#
loop_
_entity_poly.entity_id
_entity_poly.type
_entity_poly.pdbx_seq_one_letter_code
_entity_poly.pdbx_strand_id
1 'polypeptide(L)'
;MLALLVSLMVIKNGAAQTFQAPSCSQITTGHPLLIGDTLLSHSAGLQVPVAAAYLSAQDLYHMAIKAALRKKYAMALRLFRASMGGSLRGEQKHIDASFVLSSFRELDEPETVDKVPPSRPVKINRLLSSFQDGKKASGYGLYIHVKQPIPGKRKRFKWFGTVGHSFITLIKYNQDGTLVQRTFGYYPKKHFMLEATPIIPFASSDFKNDSLHTWDESVGLFITKVQFHKIIHLSRKYARQHYHLSRRNCTDFALAVADISGLKIMQTAGQWPLGSGNDPGDTGQSLLEGKIEFESLQNAADILLIDTADSSQQTSAMIKTP
;
A
#
# COMPACT_ATOMS: atom_id res chain seq x y z
N MET A 1 8.74 10.74 31.80
CA MET A 1 9.69 9.64 31.58
C MET A 1 8.90 8.34 31.43
N LEU A 2 8.42 8.02 30.22
CA LEU A 2 8.04 6.67 29.80
C LEU A 2 7.91 6.69 28.27
N ALA A 3 8.73 5.90 27.60
CA ALA A 3 8.85 5.82 26.15
C ALA A 3 7.95 4.70 25.60
N LEU A 4 7.25 4.94 24.49
CA LEU A 4 6.63 3.90 23.68
C LEU A 4 7.53 3.61 22.48
N LEU A 5 8.32 2.54 22.62
CA LEU A 5 9.06 1.89 21.53
C LEU A 5 8.15 0.80 20.95
N VAL A 6 7.79 0.91 19.69
CA VAL A 6 7.27 -0.24 18.94
C VAL A 6 8.47 -1.17 18.68
N SER A 7 8.58 -2.23 19.49
CA SER A 7 9.56 -3.30 19.30
C SER A 7 8.89 -4.48 18.61
N LEU A 8 9.38 -4.89 17.44
CA LEU A 8 9.12 -6.23 16.90
C LEU A 8 9.99 -7.22 17.68
N MET A 9 9.35 -8.08 18.48
CA MET A 9 10.01 -9.15 19.21
C MET A 9 9.86 -10.47 18.43
N VAL A 10 10.95 -10.99 17.87
CA VAL A 10 11.00 -12.33 17.29
C VAL A 10 11.70 -13.25 18.28
N ILE A 11 10.94 -14.19 18.87
CA ILE A 11 11.50 -15.22 19.75
C ILE A 11 12.11 -16.32 18.89
N LYS A 12 13.43 -16.53 19.00
CA LYS A 12 14.06 -17.79 18.64
C LYS A 12 14.97 -18.24 19.79
N ASN A 13 14.93 -19.55 20.04
CA ASN A 13 15.60 -20.27 21.11
C ASN A 13 17.00 -19.72 21.45
N GLY A 14 17.13 -19.23 22.69
CA GLY A 14 18.36 -19.36 23.46
C GLY A 14 19.58 -18.58 23.00
N ALA A 15 19.45 -17.32 22.61
CA ALA A 15 20.45 -16.26 22.81
C ALA A 15 19.87 -14.92 22.34
N ALA A 16 19.61 -14.00 23.27
CA ALA A 16 19.14 -12.67 22.94
C ALA A 16 20.28 -11.88 22.27
N GLN A 17 20.16 -11.60 20.98
CA GLN A 17 20.91 -10.51 20.33
C GLN A 17 19.93 -9.38 20.03
N THR A 18 20.01 -8.33 20.85
CA THR A 18 19.37 -7.04 20.60
C THR A 18 20.04 -6.36 19.42
N PHE A 19 19.30 -6.20 18.31
CA PHE A 19 19.67 -5.22 17.29
C PHE A 19 19.18 -3.84 17.75
N GLN A 20 20.10 -3.04 18.30
CA GLN A 20 19.88 -1.63 18.55
C GLN A 20 19.98 -0.86 17.24
N ALA A 21 19.05 0.08 17.02
CA ALA A 21 19.28 1.19 16.10
C ALA A 21 20.57 1.93 16.50
N PRO A 22 21.35 2.51 15.56
CA PRO A 22 22.59 3.19 15.90
C PRO A 22 22.32 4.31 16.91
N SER A 23 22.93 4.18 18.09
CA SER A 23 22.92 5.22 19.12
C SER A 23 23.76 6.40 18.63
N CYS A 24 23.11 7.50 18.26
CA CYS A 24 23.79 8.76 18.05
C CYS A 24 24.07 9.39 19.42
N SER A 25 25.27 9.15 19.96
CA SER A 25 25.81 9.93 21.07
C SER A 25 27.06 10.65 20.61
N GLN A 26 27.03 11.98 20.79
CA GLN A 26 28.06 12.99 20.56
C GLN A 26 28.04 13.72 19.22
N ILE A 27 27.09 14.65 19.08
CA ILE A 27 27.39 15.99 18.57
C ILE A 27 26.86 17.00 19.58
N THR A 28 27.77 17.86 20.02
CA THR A 28 27.64 18.92 21.01
C THR A 28 26.66 20.03 20.58
N THR A 29 25.80 20.42 21.52
CA THR A 29 25.23 21.76 21.78
C THR A 29 24.98 22.72 20.60
N GLY A 30 23.72 23.07 20.37
CA GLY A 30 23.36 24.38 19.80
C GLY A 30 22.04 24.45 19.04
N HIS A 31 21.04 25.05 19.71
CA HIS A 31 19.81 25.68 19.19
C HIS A 31 18.52 24.84 19.03
N PRO A 32 17.38 25.38 19.51
CA PRO A 32 16.06 24.79 19.33
C PRO A 32 15.52 25.16 17.95
N LEU A 33 14.93 24.21 17.22
CA LEU A 33 14.29 24.50 15.93
C LEU A 33 12.78 24.35 16.02
N LEU A 34 12.12 25.49 15.77
CA LEU A 34 10.69 25.71 15.66
C LEU A 34 10.11 24.88 14.51
N ILE A 35 9.07 24.11 14.83
CA ILE A 35 8.13 23.51 13.88
C ILE A 35 6.97 24.51 13.74
N GLY A 36 6.51 24.79 12.51
CA GLY A 36 5.17 25.35 12.33
C GLY A 36 5.02 26.32 11.17
N ASP A 37 5.41 27.59 11.34
CA ASP A 37 4.69 28.67 10.64
C ASP A 37 5.53 29.62 9.78
N THR A 38 6.82 29.33 9.53
CA THR A 38 7.71 30.26 8.79
C THR A 38 8.06 29.82 7.37
N LEU A 39 7.11 29.23 6.65
CA LEU A 39 7.24 29.02 5.19
C LEU A 39 6.24 29.82 4.36
N LEU A 40 5.34 30.58 5.01
CA LEU A 40 4.32 31.39 4.33
C LEU A 40 4.22 32.80 4.93
N SER A 41 5.27 33.60 4.78
CA SER A 41 5.09 35.05 4.64
C SER A 41 6.35 35.70 4.09
N HIS A 42 6.27 36.12 2.82
CA HIS A 42 6.81 37.35 2.25
C HIS A 42 7.08 37.14 0.76
N SER A 43 6.05 37.47 -0.03
CA SER A 43 6.19 37.90 -1.40
C SER A 43 6.96 39.22 -1.45
N ALA A 44 8.24 39.18 -1.82
CA ALA A 44 8.92 40.18 -2.65
C ALA A 44 10.40 39.85 -2.74
N GLY A 45 10.84 39.39 -3.91
CA GLY A 45 12.22 39.58 -4.39
C GLY A 45 13.36 39.21 -3.44
N LEU A 46 13.49 37.94 -3.07
CA LEU A 46 14.76 37.38 -2.62
C LEU A 46 14.95 36.03 -3.32
N GLN A 47 16.00 35.91 -4.14
CA GLN A 47 16.54 34.61 -4.52
C GLN A 47 17.03 33.95 -3.24
N VAL A 48 16.16 33.18 -2.59
CA VAL A 48 16.58 32.30 -1.51
C VAL A 48 17.45 31.24 -2.18
N PRO A 49 18.78 31.18 -1.92
CA PRO A 49 19.51 29.99 -2.28
C PRO A 49 18.80 28.88 -1.54
N VAL A 50 18.31 27.86 -2.26
CA VAL A 50 17.76 26.65 -1.68
C VAL A 50 18.85 26.10 -0.77
N ALA A 51 18.83 26.52 0.50
CA ALA A 51 19.50 25.84 1.57
C ALA A 51 18.95 24.44 1.44
N ALA A 52 19.81 23.51 1.05
CA ALA A 52 19.50 22.10 0.99
C ALA A 52 19.04 21.71 2.40
N ALA A 53 17.75 21.85 2.65
CA ALA A 53 17.10 21.27 3.80
C ALA A 53 17.33 19.78 3.59
N TYR A 54 18.33 19.25 4.30
CA TYR A 54 18.59 17.83 4.35
C TYR A 54 17.36 17.22 5.01
N LEU A 55 16.38 16.82 4.19
CA LEU A 55 15.26 16.04 4.66
C LEU A 55 15.82 14.80 5.32
N SER A 56 15.37 14.54 6.54
CA SER A 56 15.75 13.33 7.25
C SER A 56 15.20 12.10 6.50
N ALA A 57 15.77 10.93 6.80
CA ALA A 57 15.18 9.67 6.38
C ALA A 57 13.68 9.58 6.75
N GLN A 58 13.32 10.10 7.93
CA GLN A 58 11.93 10.12 8.40
C GLN A 58 11.04 11.02 7.53
N ASP A 59 11.52 12.19 7.11
CA ASP A 59 10.74 13.10 6.26
C ASP A 59 10.50 12.49 4.88
N LEU A 60 11.53 11.87 4.30
CA LEU A 60 11.41 11.15 3.03
C LEU A 60 10.44 9.97 3.15
N TYR A 61 10.42 9.28 4.28
CA TYR A 61 9.47 8.21 4.56
C TYR A 61 8.03 8.73 4.67
N HIS A 62 7.80 9.83 5.38
CA HIS A 62 6.48 10.46 5.45
C HIS A 62 6.00 10.97 4.09
N MET A 63 6.89 11.58 3.29
CA MET A 63 6.56 11.98 1.93
C MET A 63 6.25 10.76 1.05
N ALA A 64 6.92 9.62 1.27
CA ALA A 64 6.61 8.38 0.58
C ALA A 64 5.20 7.88 0.88
N ILE A 65 4.79 7.91 2.16
CA ILE A 65 3.43 7.60 2.60
C ILE A 65 2.43 8.56 1.94
N LYS A 66 2.67 9.87 2.03
CA LYS A 66 1.79 10.90 1.43
C LYS A 66 1.65 10.72 -0.08
N ALA A 67 2.73 10.34 -0.77
CA ALA A 67 2.69 10.02 -2.19
C ALA A 67 1.88 8.74 -2.49
N ALA A 68 1.97 7.71 -1.65
CA ALA A 68 1.18 6.50 -1.82
C ALA A 68 -0.31 6.73 -1.59
N LEU A 69 -0.69 7.50 -0.56
CA LEU A 69 -2.07 7.95 -0.30
C LEU A 69 -2.66 8.65 -1.53
N ARG A 70 -1.84 9.45 -2.22
CA ARG A 70 -2.23 10.15 -3.46
C ARG A 70 -2.11 9.31 -4.74
N LYS A 71 -1.95 7.98 -4.64
CA LYS A 71 -1.74 7.04 -5.77
C LYS A 71 -0.50 7.35 -6.63
N LYS A 72 0.43 8.15 -6.12
CA LYS A 72 1.68 8.51 -6.79
C LYS A 72 2.77 7.49 -6.45
N TYR A 73 2.49 6.21 -6.69
CA TYR A 73 3.33 5.08 -6.25
C TYR A 73 4.76 5.12 -6.80
N ALA A 74 4.97 5.75 -7.96
CA ALA A 74 6.28 6.01 -8.53
C ALA A 74 7.13 6.92 -7.63
N MET A 75 6.52 8.01 -7.18
CA MET A 75 7.13 8.97 -6.27
C MET A 75 7.29 8.36 -4.89
N ALA A 76 6.25 7.69 -4.38
CA ALA A 76 6.28 6.97 -3.11
C ALA A 76 7.47 6.02 -3.04
N LEU A 77 7.69 5.24 -4.11
CA LEU A 77 8.81 4.32 -4.20
C LEU A 77 10.17 5.02 -4.09
N ARG A 78 10.35 6.08 -4.87
CA ARG A 78 11.62 6.79 -4.92
C ARG A 78 11.92 7.38 -3.55
N LEU A 79 10.96 8.08 -2.96
CA LEU A 79 11.06 8.67 -1.63
C LEU A 79 11.38 7.60 -0.57
N PHE A 80 10.70 6.46 -0.59
CA PHE A 80 10.96 5.33 0.32
C PHE A 80 12.38 4.76 0.16
N ARG A 81 12.85 4.56 -1.07
CA ARG A 81 14.21 4.06 -1.29
C ARG A 81 15.28 5.02 -0.76
N ALA A 82 15.04 6.32 -0.84
CA ALA A 82 15.95 7.29 -0.26
C ALA A 82 15.85 7.38 1.26
N SER A 83 14.67 7.23 1.85
CA SER A 83 14.55 7.13 3.31
C SER A 83 15.35 5.95 3.86
N MET A 84 15.43 4.85 3.11
CA MET A 84 16.20 3.65 3.46
C MET A 84 17.71 3.75 3.14
N GLY A 85 18.23 4.92 2.74
CA GLY A 85 19.67 5.09 2.46
C GLY A 85 20.15 4.45 1.15
N GLY A 86 19.24 4.12 0.22
CA GLY A 86 19.59 3.76 -1.16
C GLY A 86 20.12 2.34 -1.40
N SER A 87 19.97 1.39 -0.46
CA SER A 87 20.46 0.03 -0.66
C SER A 87 19.40 -1.05 -0.43
N LEU A 88 18.59 -1.33 -1.46
CA LEU A 88 17.95 -2.65 -1.58
C LEU A 88 18.44 -3.43 -2.81
N ARG A 89 19.16 -2.81 -3.76
CA ARG A 89 19.75 -3.49 -4.95
C ARG A 89 20.98 -2.79 -5.54
N GLY A 90 21.88 -2.23 -4.73
CA GLY A 90 23.23 -1.86 -5.20
C GLY A 90 23.34 -0.70 -6.22
N GLU A 91 22.27 0.05 -6.50
CA GLU A 91 22.36 1.31 -7.25
C GLU A 91 21.99 2.48 -6.33
N GLN A 92 23.03 3.08 -5.73
CA GLN A 92 22.93 4.30 -4.95
C GLN A 92 22.74 5.49 -5.92
N LYS A 93 21.53 5.67 -6.46
CA LYS A 93 21.17 6.94 -7.09
C LYS A 93 20.74 7.91 -6.00
N HIS A 94 21.63 8.86 -5.68
CA HIS A 94 21.28 10.07 -4.95
C HIS A 94 19.96 10.62 -5.51
N ILE A 95 18.99 10.86 -4.62
CA ILE A 95 17.80 11.60 -5.03
C ILE A 95 18.19 13.05 -5.17
N ASP A 96 17.96 13.59 -6.36
CA ASP A 96 18.16 15.00 -6.67
C ASP A 96 17.20 15.87 -5.85
N ALA A 97 17.71 16.97 -5.28
CA ALA A 97 16.93 18.00 -4.60
C ALA A 97 15.77 18.51 -5.46
N SER A 98 15.92 18.56 -6.79
CA SER A 98 14.85 18.92 -7.73
C SER A 98 13.65 17.97 -7.66
N PHE A 99 13.91 16.67 -7.51
CA PHE A 99 12.86 15.66 -7.35
C PHE A 99 12.17 15.81 -6.00
N VAL A 100 12.91 16.07 -4.93
CA VAL A 100 12.35 16.29 -3.59
C VAL A 100 11.43 17.52 -3.58
N LEU A 101 11.90 18.64 -4.12
CA LEU A 101 11.14 19.90 -4.17
C LEU A 101 9.87 19.76 -5.02
N SER A 102 9.99 19.14 -6.20
CA SER A 102 8.81 18.88 -7.03
C SER A 102 7.83 17.94 -6.34
N SER A 103 8.33 16.89 -5.66
CA SER A 103 7.50 15.98 -4.86
C SER A 103 6.76 16.72 -3.76
N PHE A 104 7.45 17.55 -2.98
CA PHE A 104 6.85 18.33 -1.90
C PHE A 104 5.71 19.22 -2.43
N ARG A 105 5.99 20.00 -3.49
CA ARG A 105 4.98 20.85 -4.12
C ARG A 105 3.77 20.05 -4.60
N GLU A 106 4.00 18.94 -5.31
CA GLU A 106 2.92 18.09 -5.84
C GLU A 106 2.10 17.38 -4.74
N LEU A 107 2.69 17.19 -3.55
CA LEU A 107 2.04 16.62 -2.39
C LEU A 107 1.34 17.66 -1.52
N ASP A 108 1.59 18.96 -1.70
CA ASP A 108 0.92 20.03 -0.94
C ASP A 108 -0.27 20.64 -1.68
N GLU A 109 -0.36 20.48 -2.99
CA GLU A 109 -1.55 20.88 -3.76
C GLU A 109 -2.83 20.22 -3.16
N PRO A 110 -3.91 20.98 -2.92
CA PRO A 110 -5.16 20.44 -2.39
C PRO A 110 -5.80 19.49 -3.41
N GLU A 111 -6.20 18.29 -2.98
CA GLU A 111 -6.95 17.38 -3.86
C GLU A 111 -8.39 17.87 -4.02
N THR A 112 -8.81 18.06 -5.27
CA THR A 112 -10.23 18.21 -5.59
C THR A 112 -10.87 16.82 -5.49
N VAL A 113 -11.66 16.60 -4.43
CA VAL A 113 -12.37 15.32 -4.23
C VAL A 113 -13.57 15.26 -5.18
N ASP A 114 -13.30 14.88 -6.42
CA ASP A 114 -14.37 14.52 -7.35
C ASP A 114 -15.01 13.19 -6.92
N LYS A 115 -16.31 13.04 -7.20
CA LYS A 115 -17.02 11.77 -6.99
C LYS A 115 -16.30 10.67 -7.74
N VAL A 116 -15.75 9.70 -7.00
CA VAL A 116 -15.02 8.57 -7.59
C VAL A 116 -15.97 7.75 -8.47
N PRO A 117 -15.69 7.63 -9.78
CA PRO A 117 -16.54 6.86 -10.67
C PRO A 117 -16.43 5.36 -10.37
N PRO A 118 -17.48 4.57 -10.66
CA PRO A 118 -17.44 3.13 -10.47
C PRO A 118 -16.39 2.47 -11.37
N SER A 119 -15.75 1.43 -10.86
CA SER A 119 -14.77 0.63 -11.60
C SER A 119 -15.39 0.00 -12.85
N ARG A 120 -14.69 0.11 -13.97
CA ARG A 120 -15.15 -0.37 -15.29
C ARG A 120 -14.57 -1.74 -15.62
N PRO A 121 -15.35 -2.67 -16.19
CA PRO A 121 -14.85 -3.95 -16.71
C PRO A 121 -13.66 -3.78 -17.65
N VAL A 122 -12.69 -4.69 -17.54
CA VAL A 122 -11.50 -4.72 -18.38
C VAL A 122 -11.11 -6.16 -18.70
N LYS A 123 -10.81 -6.41 -19.98
CA LYS A 123 -10.25 -7.72 -20.38
C LYS A 123 -8.87 -7.88 -19.75
N ILE A 124 -8.72 -8.90 -18.91
CA ILE A 124 -7.47 -9.12 -18.16
C ILE A 124 -6.24 -9.20 -19.08
N ASN A 125 -6.37 -9.82 -20.27
CA ASN A 125 -5.24 -9.93 -21.20
C ASN A 125 -4.79 -8.57 -21.74
N ARG A 126 -5.71 -7.63 -21.97
CA ARG A 126 -5.39 -6.26 -22.38
C ARG A 126 -4.71 -5.48 -21.26
N LEU A 127 -5.15 -5.71 -20.02
CA LEU A 127 -4.51 -5.12 -18.84
C LEU A 127 -3.08 -5.65 -18.68
N LEU A 128 -2.89 -6.97 -18.77
CA LEU A 128 -1.60 -7.61 -18.55
C LEU A 128 -0.62 -7.41 -19.72
N SER A 129 -1.11 -7.23 -20.94
CA SER A 129 -0.25 -6.96 -22.11
C SER A 129 0.48 -5.62 -22.01
N SER A 130 -0.01 -4.66 -21.21
CA SER A 130 0.71 -3.40 -21.04
C SER A 130 2.08 -3.54 -20.38
N PHE A 131 2.32 -4.63 -19.64
CA PHE A 131 3.64 -4.90 -19.07
C PHE A 131 4.67 -5.40 -20.11
N GLN A 132 4.20 -5.71 -21.33
CA GLN A 132 4.99 -6.10 -22.50
C GLN A 132 5.32 -4.89 -23.38
N ASP A 133 5.73 -3.78 -22.75
CA ASP A 133 6.08 -2.51 -23.39
C ASP A 133 7.44 -2.52 -24.14
N GLY A 134 8.07 -3.68 -24.30
CA GLY A 134 9.40 -3.83 -24.92
C GLY A 134 10.58 -3.34 -24.07
N LYS A 135 10.33 -2.75 -22.89
CA LYS A 135 11.38 -2.16 -22.05
C LYS A 135 11.92 -3.15 -21.02
N LYS A 136 13.22 -3.04 -20.72
CA LYS A 136 13.88 -3.86 -19.69
C LYS A 136 13.48 -3.36 -18.30
N ALA A 137 13.03 -4.27 -17.44
CA ALA A 137 12.64 -3.95 -16.08
C ALA A 137 13.85 -3.76 -15.16
N SER A 138 13.81 -2.73 -14.31
CA SER A 138 14.72 -2.52 -13.17
C SER A 138 14.16 -3.12 -11.87
N GLY A 139 12.84 -3.31 -11.77
CA GLY A 139 12.19 -3.92 -10.61
C GLY A 139 10.68 -4.08 -10.78
N TYR A 140 10.04 -4.68 -9.78
CA TYR A 140 8.61 -4.92 -9.76
C TYR A 140 8.04 -4.62 -8.38
N GLY A 141 6.86 -4.00 -8.34
CA GLY A 141 6.14 -3.66 -7.13
C GLY A 141 4.73 -4.24 -7.14
N LEU A 142 4.23 -4.51 -5.94
CA LEU A 142 2.87 -4.95 -5.68
C LEU A 142 2.30 -4.07 -4.56
N TYR A 143 1.05 -3.65 -4.70
CA TYR A 143 0.24 -3.20 -3.59
C TYR A 143 -1.01 -4.06 -3.50
N ILE A 144 -1.39 -4.40 -2.28
CA ILE A 144 -2.69 -4.97 -1.95
C ILE A 144 -3.48 -3.88 -1.24
N HIS A 145 -4.68 -3.61 -1.76
CA HIS A 145 -5.58 -2.57 -1.27
C HIS A 145 -6.85 -3.20 -0.72
N VAL A 146 -7.35 -2.64 0.35
CA VAL A 146 -8.59 -3.06 1.00
C VAL A 146 -9.45 -1.84 1.27
N LYS A 147 -10.65 -1.83 0.69
CA LYS A 147 -11.74 -0.94 1.08
C LYS A 147 -12.66 -1.70 2.02
N GLN A 148 -12.67 -1.34 3.29
CA GLN A 148 -13.56 -1.93 4.27
C GLN A 148 -14.99 -1.41 4.04
N PRO A 149 -16.02 -2.20 4.39
CA PRO A 149 -17.41 -1.73 4.43
C PRO A 149 -17.61 -0.52 5.33
N ILE A 150 -16.91 -0.54 6.47
CA ILE A 150 -16.80 0.56 7.42
C ILE A 150 -15.30 0.68 7.74
N PRO A 151 -14.65 1.79 7.36
CA PRO A 151 -13.21 2.00 7.61
C PRO A 151 -12.86 1.81 9.09
N GLY A 152 -11.71 1.19 9.35
CA GLY A 152 -11.19 0.94 10.70
C GLY A 152 -12.01 -0.06 11.53
N LYS A 153 -12.89 -0.86 10.92
CA LYS A 153 -13.75 -1.81 11.64
C LYS A 153 -13.81 -3.17 10.99
N ARG A 154 -13.77 -4.20 11.84
CA ARG A 154 -14.07 -5.60 11.52
C ARG A 154 -15.57 -5.80 11.24
N LYS A 155 -16.07 -5.22 10.16
CA LYS A 155 -17.47 -5.31 9.71
C LYS A 155 -17.50 -5.76 8.26
N ARG A 156 -18.15 -6.91 8.00
CA ARG A 156 -18.23 -7.55 6.68
C ARG A 156 -19.18 -6.86 5.69
N PHE A 157 -20.14 -6.11 6.22
CA PHE A 157 -21.06 -5.32 5.40
C PHE A 157 -21.64 -4.15 6.19
N LYS A 158 -22.06 -3.10 5.47
CA LYS A 158 -22.97 -2.07 5.97
C LYS A 158 -24.41 -2.40 5.54
N TRP A 159 -25.40 -1.82 6.24
CA TRP A 159 -26.80 -1.83 5.80
C TRP A 159 -26.91 -1.52 4.29
N PHE A 160 -27.76 -2.26 3.57
CA PHE A 160 -27.92 -2.24 2.10
C PHE A 160 -26.76 -2.80 1.24
N GLY A 161 -25.92 -3.68 1.77
CA GLY A 161 -25.08 -4.55 0.92
C GLY A 161 -23.76 -3.95 0.44
N THR A 162 -23.28 -2.87 1.06
CA THR A 162 -21.89 -2.45 0.90
C THR A 162 -20.99 -3.46 1.61
N VAL A 163 -20.32 -4.33 0.86
CA VAL A 163 -19.49 -5.44 1.36
C VAL A 163 -17.97 -5.17 1.31
N GLY A 164 -17.59 -3.97 0.90
CA GLY A 164 -16.18 -3.61 0.74
C GLY A 164 -15.58 -4.24 -0.53
N HIS A 165 -14.27 -4.07 -0.71
CA HIS A 165 -13.54 -4.63 -1.86
C HIS A 165 -12.05 -4.80 -1.56
N SER A 166 -11.45 -5.86 -2.09
CA SER A 166 -10.00 -6.06 -2.08
C SER A 166 -9.47 -6.13 -3.52
N PHE A 167 -8.40 -5.42 -3.80
CA PHE A 167 -7.83 -5.30 -5.14
C PHE A 167 -6.32 -5.06 -5.07
N ILE A 168 -5.64 -5.05 -6.22
CA ILE A 168 -4.18 -4.92 -6.25
C ILE A 168 -3.74 -3.82 -7.22
N THR A 169 -2.55 -3.27 -6.99
CA THR A 169 -1.76 -2.55 -8.01
C THR A 169 -0.50 -3.35 -8.32
N LEU A 170 -0.26 -3.64 -9.59
CA LEU A 170 1.00 -4.19 -10.08
C LEU A 170 1.80 -3.12 -10.80
N ILE A 171 3.10 -3.06 -10.52
CA ILE A 171 4.01 -2.07 -11.08
C ILE A 171 5.24 -2.76 -11.67
N LYS A 172 5.58 -2.40 -12.90
CA LYS A 172 6.86 -2.70 -13.53
C LYS A 172 7.64 -1.40 -13.65
N TYR A 173 8.79 -1.34 -13.01
CA TYR A 173 9.73 -0.23 -13.15
C TYR A 173 10.70 -0.56 -14.27
N ASN A 174 10.87 0.35 -15.23
CA ASN A 174 11.78 0.18 -16.35
C ASN A 174 13.15 0.80 -16.04
N GLN A 175 14.19 0.33 -16.72
CA GLN A 175 15.56 0.85 -16.56
C GLN A 175 15.71 2.29 -17.09
N ASP A 176 14.86 2.70 -18.03
CA ASP A 176 14.82 4.06 -18.58
C ASP A 176 14.11 5.08 -17.65
N GLY A 177 13.73 4.66 -16.44
CA GLY A 177 13.04 5.49 -15.46
C GLY A 177 11.53 5.58 -15.66
N THR A 178 10.98 5.04 -16.75
CA THR A 178 9.53 4.93 -16.94
C THR A 178 8.96 3.77 -16.12
N LEU A 179 7.63 3.69 -16.01
CA LEU A 179 6.95 2.57 -15.39
C LEU A 179 5.65 2.24 -16.08
N VAL A 180 5.19 1.02 -15.86
CA VAL A 180 3.84 0.57 -16.17
C VAL A 180 3.17 0.17 -14.87
N GLN A 181 2.01 0.75 -14.57
CA GLN A 181 1.18 0.37 -13.42
C GLN A 181 -0.22 -0.03 -13.85
N ARG A 182 -0.80 -1.04 -13.20
CA ARG A 182 -2.21 -1.41 -13.37
C ARG A 182 -2.83 -1.76 -12.04
N THR A 183 -3.97 -1.12 -11.75
CA THR A 183 -4.76 -1.35 -10.54
C THR A 183 -6.07 -2.03 -10.92
N PHE A 184 -6.33 -3.19 -10.34
CA PHE A 184 -7.48 -4.02 -10.73
C PHE A 184 -7.85 -5.04 -9.65
N GLY A 185 -9.11 -5.45 -9.70
CA GLY A 185 -9.70 -6.39 -8.75
C GLY A 185 -10.61 -7.39 -9.45
N TYR A 186 -10.91 -8.46 -8.72
CA TYR A 186 -11.76 -9.56 -9.17
C TYR A 186 -13.19 -9.36 -8.68
N TYR A 187 -14.15 -9.37 -9.60
CA TYR A 187 -15.54 -9.01 -9.33
C TYR A 187 -16.52 -10.10 -9.78
N PRO A 188 -17.70 -10.17 -9.16
CA PRO A 188 -18.82 -10.88 -9.76
C PRO A 188 -19.36 -10.08 -10.95
N LYS A 189 -19.63 -10.78 -12.04
CA LYS A 189 -20.39 -10.27 -13.19
C LYS A 189 -21.86 -10.60 -12.93
N LYS A 190 -22.57 -9.64 -12.34
CA LYS A 190 -24.00 -9.79 -11.99
C LYS A 190 -24.88 -9.61 -13.22
N HIS A 191 -25.71 -10.60 -13.49
CA HIS A 191 -26.79 -10.55 -14.47
C HIS A 191 -28.13 -10.19 -13.82
N PHE A 192 -28.30 -10.50 -12.54
CA PHE A 192 -29.46 -10.12 -11.72
C PHE A 192 -29.04 -9.82 -10.28
N MET A 193 -29.94 -9.22 -9.49
CA MET A 193 -29.62 -8.60 -8.20
C MET A 193 -29.05 -9.56 -7.14
N LEU A 194 -29.52 -10.81 -7.13
CA LEU A 194 -29.20 -11.79 -6.08
C LEU A 194 -27.90 -12.58 -6.33
N GLU A 195 -27.26 -12.47 -7.50
CA GLU A 195 -25.98 -13.14 -7.74
C GLU A 195 -24.86 -12.59 -6.87
N ALA A 196 -23.94 -13.49 -6.47
CA ALA A 196 -22.89 -13.22 -5.50
C ALA A 196 -23.40 -12.61 -4.18
N THR A 197 -24.55 -13.12 -3.70
CA THR A 197 -25.09 -12.83 -2.36
C THR A 197 -25.10 -14.11 -1.53
N PRO A 198 -25.35 -14.06 -0.21
CA PRO A 198 -25.39 -15.29 0.58
C PRO A 198 -26.48 -16.30 0.15
N ILE A 199 -27.53 -15.84 -0.55
CA ILE A 199 -28.58 -16.70 -1.07
C ILE A 199 -28.12 -17.41 -2.36
N ILE A 200 -27.51 -16.65 -3.28
CA ILE A 200 -26.94 -17.18 -4.54
C ILE A 200 -25.46 -16.75 -4.58
N PRO A 201 -24.56 -17.55 -3.98
CA PRO A 201 -23.18 -17.14 -3.75
C PRO A 201 -22.33 -17.16 -5.02
N PHE A 202 -22.84 -17.69 -6.11
CA PHE A 202 -22.13 -17.89 -7.36
C PHE A 202 -22.48 -16.82 -8.39
N ALA A 203 -21.52 -16.48 -9.24
CA ALA A 203 -21.72 -15.66 -10.43
C ALA A 203 -20.63 -15.96 -11.48
N SER A 204 -20.85 -15.56 -12.72
CA SER A 204 -19.72 -15.31 -13.64
C SER A 204 -18.78 -14.27 -13.03
N SER A 205 -17.52 -14.23 -13.45
CA SER A 205 -16.57 -13.25 -12.94
C SER A 205 -16.15 -12.25 -14.01
N ASP A 206 -15.60 -11.13 -13.55
CA ASP A 206 -14.92 -10.16 -14.39
C ASP A 206 -13.77 -9.50 -13.63
N PHE A 207 -12.83 -8.91 -14.36
CA PHE A 207 -11.86 -7.98 -13.80
C PHE A 207 -12.30 -6.55 -14.09
N LYS A 208 -12.11 -5.65 -13.13
CA LYS A 208 -12.37 -4.22 -13.34
C LYS A 208 -11.12 -3.40 -13.08
N ASN A 209 -11.04 -2.27 -13.78
CA ASN A 209 -10.00 -1.28 -13.53
C ASN A 209 -10.33 -0.48 -12.27
N ASP A 210 -9.47 -0.60 -11.27
CA ASP A 210 -9.60 0.02 -9.95
C ASP A 210 -8.65 1.21 -9.75
N SER A 211 -8.08 1.77 -10.83
CA SER A 211 -7.13 2.89 -10.74
C SER A 211 -7.69 4.12 -10.01
N LEU A 212 -9.01 4.35 -10.09
CA LEU A 212 -9.68 5.43 -9.38
C LEU A 212 -10.32 4.98 -8.06
N HIS A 213 -10.40 3.68 -7.78
CA HIS A 213 -11.03 3.15 -6.58
C HIS A 213 -10.26 3.57 -5.31
N THR A 214 -10.97 4.07 -4.30
CA THR A 214 -10.38 4.38 -2.99
C THR A 214 -10.18 3.11 -2.18
N TRP A 215 -9.29 3.17 -1.20
CA TRP A 215 -9.06 2.12 -0.22
C TRP A 215 -9.02 2.74 1.18
N ASP A 216 -9.11 1.89 2.19
CA ASP A 216 -8.90 2.27 3.59
C ASP A 216 -7.51 1.80 4.02
N GLU A 217 -7.15 0.57 3.67
CA GLU A 217 -5.89 -0.05 4.08
C GLU A 217 -5.11 -0.53 2.87
N SER A 218 -3.78 -0.40 2.89
CA SER A 218 -2.93 -0.97 1.87
C SER A 218 -1.59 -1.46 2.41
N VAL A 219 -1.03 -2.47 1.74
CA VAL A 219 0.32 -2.96 1.96
C VAL A 219 1.04 -3.07 0.63
N GLY A 220 2.22 -2.46 0.53
CA GLY A 220 3.09 -2.44 -0.62
C GLY A 220 4.33 -3.31 -0.39
N LEU A 221 4.77 -4.00 -1.43
CA LEU A 221 5.94 -4.88 -1.43
C LEU A 221 6.71 -4.75 -2.75
N PHE A 222 8.04 -4.85 -2.67
CA PHE A 222 8.81 -5.28 -3.83
C PHE A 222 8.63 -6.77 -4.04
N ILE A 223 8.55 -7.16 -5.30
CA ILE A 223 8.44 -8.56 -5.68
C ILE A 223 9.48 -8.90 -6.75
N THR A 224 9.88 -10.17 -6.75
CA THR A 224 10.78 -10.68 -7.77
C THR A 224 10.08 -10.76 -9.13
N LYS A 225 10.88 -10.83 -10.21
CA LYS A 225 10.37 -11.11 -11.56
C LYS A 225 9.52 -12.39 -11.58
N VAL A 226 9.95 -13.43 -10.86
CA VAL A 226 9.24 -14.72 -10.82
C VAL A 226 7.86 -14.56 -10.18
N GLN A 227 7.79 -13.91 -9.02
CA GLN A 227 6.52 -13.64 -8.33
C GLN A 227 5.59 -12.77 -9.20
N PHE A 228 6.13 -11.73 -9.84
CA PHE A 228 5.38 -10.89 -10.78
C PHE A 228 4.72 -11.72 -11.90
N HIS A 229 5.47 -12.63 -12.55
CA HIS A 229 4.91 -13.50 -13.59
C HIS A 229 3.92 -14.53 -13.03
N LYS A 230 4.14 -15.06 -11.82
CA LYS A 230 3.16 -15.93 -11.13
C LYS A 230 1.85 -15.19 -10.88
N ILE A 231 1.87 -13.92 -10.47
CA ILE A 231 0.67 -13.10 -10.28
C ILE A 231 -0.05 -12.83 -11.61
N ILE A 232 0.69 -12.55 -12.70
CA ILE A 232 0.12 -12.45 -14.05
C ILE A 232 -0.61 -13.75 -14.42
N HIS A 233 0.01 -14.91 -14.17
CA HIS A 233 -0.58 -16.21 -14.45
C HIS A 233 -1.83 -16.47 -13.58
N LEU A 234 -1.76 -16.18 -12.28
CA LEU A 234 -2.88 -16.28 -11.35
C LEU A 234 -4.07 -15.43 -11.82
N SER A 235 -3.82 -14.20 -12.25
CA SER A 235 -4.86 -13.29 -12.77
C SER A 235 -5.58 -13.88 -14.00
N ARG A 236 -4.83 -14.48 -14.93
CA ARG A 236 -5.41 -15.20 -16.08
C ARG A 236 -6.18 -16.46 -15.67
N LYS A 237 -5.76 -17.14 -14.60
CA LYS A 237 -6.47 -18.30 -14.04
C LYS A 237 -7.82 -17.84 -13.46
N TYR A 238 -7.84 -16.81 -12.63
CA TYR A 238 -9.07 -16.26 -12.05
C TYR A 238 -10.05 -15.77 -13.12
N ALA A 239 -9.57 -15.18 -14.22
CA ALA A 239 -10.43 -14.72 -15.31
C ALA A 239 -11.20 -15.83 -16.03
N ARG A 240 -10.85 -17.10 -15.80
CA ARG A 240 -11.54 -18.29 -16.32
C ARG A 240 -12.33 -19.03 -15.23
N GLN A 241 -12.39 -18.48 -14.03
CA GLN A 241 -13.10 -19.06 -12.90
C GLN A 241 -14.36 -18.28 -12.59
N HIS A 242 -15.32 -18.96 -11.99
CA HIS A 242 -16.51 -18.30 -11.47
C HIS A 242 -16.25 -17.63 -10.13
N TYR A 243 -16.95 -16.52 -9.92
CA TYR A 243 -16.96 -15.86 -8.62
C TYR A 243 -17.77 -16.69 -7.64
N HIS A 244 -17.26 -16.83 -6.42
CA HIS A 244 -18.00 -17.44 -5.33
C HIS A 244 -17.79 -16.64 -4.05
N LEU A 245 -18.88 -16.10 -3.48
CA LEU A 245 -18.84 -15.17 -2.35
C LEU A 245 -18.00 -15.68 -1.17
N SER A 246 -18.06 -16.98 -0.87
CA SER A 246 -17.38 -17.59 0.28
C SER A 246 -16.00 -18.21 0.01
N ARG A 247 -15.61 -18.41 -1.25
CA ARG A 247 -14.46 -19.28 -1.58
C ARG A 247 -13.53 -18.73 -2.65
N ARG A 248 -14.04 -17.86 -3.52
CA ARG A 248 -13.32 -17.25 -4.63
C ARG A 248 -13.92 -15.87 -4.89
N ASN A 249 -13.66 -14.96 -3.98
CA ASN A 249 -14.10 -13.57 -4.06
C ASN A 249 -12.91 -12.62 -4.30
N CYS A 250 -13.16 -11.31 -4.21
CA CYS A 250 -12.13 -10.29 -4.37
C CYS A 250 -10.99 -10.42 -3.35
N THR A 251 -11.31 -10.76 -2.11
CA THR A 251 -10.34 -10.96 -1.02
C THR A 251 -9.54 -12.24 -1.21
N ASP A 252 -10.17 -13.36 -1.60
CA ASP A 252 -9.44 -14.60 -1.91
C ASP A 252 -8.42 -14.39 -3.04
N PHE A 253 -8.77 -13.60 -4.06
CA PHE A 253 -7.83 -13.21 -5.11
C PHE A 253 -6.66 -12.41 -4.54
N ALA A 254 -6.93 -11.37 -3.76
CA ALA A 254 -5.89 -10.54 -3.15
C ALA A 254 -4.97 -11.33 -2.20
N LEU A 255 -5.52 -12.26 -1.42
CA LEU A 255 -4.75 -13.12 -0.51
C LEU A 255 -3.90 -14.14 -1.27
N ALA A 256 -4.40 -14.72 -2.36
CA ALA A 256 -3.59 -15.59 -3.22
C ALA A 256 -2.43 -14.81 -3.88
N VAL A 257 -2.63 -13.52 -4.17
CA VAL A 257 -1.55 -12.63 -4.64
C VAL A 257 -0.55 -12.33 -3.53
N ALA A 258 -1.03 -12.06 -2.30
CA ALA A 258 -0.19 -11.86 -1.12
C ALA A 258 0.72 -13.06 -0.87
N ASP A 259 0.15 -14.27 -0.89
CA ASP A 259 0.87 -15.52 -0.68
C ASP A 259 2.00 -15.71 -1.72
N ILE A 260 1.72 -15.46 -3.01
CA ILE A 260 2.77 -15.47 -4.05
C ILE A 260 3.90 -14.48 -3.75
N SER A 261 3.60 -13.32 -3.15
CA SER A 261 4.59 -12.33 -2.76
C SER A 261 5.36 -12.68 -1.48
N GLY A 262 5.03 -13.79 -0.81
CA GLY A 262 5.60 -14.18 0.47
C GLY A 262 5.06 -13.37 1.64
N LEU A 263 3.88 -12.75 1.47
CA LEU A 263 3.12 -12.05 2.50
C LEU A 263 1.91 -12.88 2.89
N LYS A 264 1.78 -13.16 4.18
CA LYS A 264 0.62 -13.81 4.78
C LYS A 264 -0.16 -12.79 5.60
N ILE A 265 -1.42 -12.56 5.26
CA ILE A 265 -2.33 -11.74 6.06
C ILE A 265 -3.24 -12.70 6.84
N MET A 266 -3.17 -12.65 8.16
CA MET A 266 -3.85 -13.61 9.04
C MET A 266 -5.22 -13.09 9.47
N GLN A 267 -6.10 -14.01 9.89
CA GLN A 267 -7.43 -13.69 10.43
C GLN A 267 -8.30 -12.85 9.48
N THR A 268 -8.34 -13.24 8.22
CA THR A 268 -9.00 -12.51 7.12
C THR A 268 -10.45 -12.95 6.87
N ALA A 269 -10.90 -14.02 7.54
CA ALA A 269 -12.20 -14.64 7.32
C ALA A 269 -13.22 -14.24 8.39
N GLY A 270 -14.44 -14.00 7.94
CA GLY A 270 -15.61 -13.69 8.77
C GLY A 270 -16.80 -14.59 8.46
N GLN A 271 -17.87 -14.42 9.24
CA GLN A 271 -19.17 -15.05 9.03
C GLN A 271 -20.23 -13.98 8.72
N TRP A 272 -21.19 -14.35 7.89
CA TRP A 272 -22.39 -13.57 7.56
C TRP A 272 -23.59 -14.52 7.44
N PRO A 273 -24.84 -14.02 7.45
CA PRO A 273 -26.00 -14.90 7.31
C PRO A 273 -25.87 -15.78 6.07
N LEU A 274 -26.00 -17.10 6.23
CA LEU A 274 -25.91 -18.10 5.16
C LEU A 274 -24.53 -18.25 4.49
N GLY A 275 -23.44 -17.77 5.11
CA GLY A 275 -22.10 -18.01 4.58
C GLY A 275 -20.95 -17.53 5.45
N SER A 276 -19.74 -17.83 4.99
CA SER A 276 -18.49 -17.38 5.60
C SER A 276 -17.38 -17.36 4.56
N GLY A 277 -16.25 -16.74 4.85
CA GLY A 277 -15.10 -16.70 3.95
C GLY A 277 -14.23 -15.48 4.20
N ASN A 278 -13.16 -15.34 3.41
CA ASN A 278 -12.31 -14.16 3.46
C ASN A 278 -13.09 -12.92 3.04
N ASP A 279 -12.94 -11.81 3.74
CA ASP A 279 -13.65 -10.59 3.40
C ASP A 279 -12.83 -9.30 3.61
N PRO A 280 -13.21 -8.19 2.94
CA PRO A 280 -12.48 -6.93 3.05
C PRO A 280 -12.51 -6.33 4.46
N GLY A 281 -13.60 -6.51 5.21
CA GLY A 281 -13.74 -5.96 6.55
C GLY A 281 -12.73 -6.57 7.53
N ASP A 282 -12.67 -7.90 7.56
CA ASP A 282 -11.71 -8.66 8.37
C ASP A 282 -10.27 -8.50 7.88
N THR A 283 -10.04 -8.52 6.56
CA THR A 283 -8.69 -8.35 5.98
C THR A 283 -8.11 -6.97 6.25
N GLY A 284 -8.89 -5.90 6.04
CA GLY A 284 -8.43 -4.54 6.32
C GLY A 284 -8.10 -4.36 7.80
N GLN A 285 -8.95 -4.90 8.68
CA GLN A 285 -8.69 -4.85 10.12
C GLN A 285 -7.43 -5.62 10.51
N SER A 286 -7.16 -6.77 9.87
CA SER A 286 -5.92 -7.51 10.12
C SER A 286 -4.68 -6.76 9.68
N LEU A 287 -4.74 -5.99 8.58
CA LEU A 287 -3.64 -5.10 8.19
C LEU A 287 -3.39 -4.03 9.25
N LEU A 288 -4.44 -3.38 9.74
CA LEU A 288 -4.36 -2.39 10.82
C LEU A 288 -3.78 -2.95 12.12
N GLU A 289 -4.16 -4.18 12.46
CA GLU A 289 -3.71 -4.87 13.68
C GLU A 289 -2.30 -5.49 13.52
N GLY A 290 -1.62 -5.28 12.39
CA GLY A 290 -0.30 -5.83 12.12
C GLY A 290 -0.28 -7.36 12.05
N LYS A 291 -1.42 -8.00 11.72
CA LYS A 291 -1.55 -9.46 11.60
C LYS A 291 -1.00 -9.95 10.26
N ILE A 292 0.27 -9.66 10.03
CA ILE A 292 1.00 -9.98 8.81
C ILE A 292 2.26 -10.78 9.14
N GLU A 293 2.57 -11.77 8.31
CA GLU A 293 3.78 -12.58 8.40
C GLU A 293 4.49 -12.60 7.05
N PHE A 294 5.83 -12.67 7.10
CA PHE A 294 6.67 -12.77 5.92
C PHE A 294 7.36 -14.13 5.88
N GLU A 295 7.39 -14.74 4.70
CA GLU A 295 8.04 -16.06 4.53
C GLU A 295 9.56 -15.99 4.73
N SER A 296 10.17 -14.82 4.58
CA SER A 296 11.59 -14.61 4.88
C SER A 296 11.88 -13.18 5.34
N LEU A 297 13.03 -12.98 6.00
CA LEU A 297 13.53 -11.66 6.38
C LEU A 297 13.76 -10.75 5.17
N GLN A 298 14.09 -11.33 4.00
CA GLN A 298 14.21 -10.57 2.76
C GLN A 298 12.85 -10.01 2.33
N ASN A 299 11.77 -10.80 2.45
CA ASN A 299 10.41 -10.31 2.15
C ASN A 299 9.99 -9.18 3.11
N ALA A 300 10.40 -9.25 4.38
CA ALA A 300 10.15 -8.18 5.35
C ALA A 300 10.95 -6.91 5.02
N ALA A 301 12.19 -7.04 4.56
CA ALA A 301 13.01 -5.91 4.08
C ALA A 301 12.49 -5.31 2.76
N ASP A 302 11.73 -6.09 1.99
CA ASP A 302 11.11 -5.68 0.73
C ASP A 302 9.75 -4.98 0.93
N ILE A 303 9.29 -4.77 2.17
CA ILE A 303 8.10 -3.95 2.45
C ILE A 303 8.35 -2.56 1.90
N LEU A 304 7.45 -2.14 1.02
CA LEU A 304 7.44 -0.81 0.47
C LEU A 304 6.76 0.14 1.44
N LEU A 305 5.51 -0.16 1.85
CA LEU A 305 4.70 0.68 2.73
C LEU A 305 3.59 -0.16 3.39
N ILE A 306 3.20 0.18 4.63
CA ILE A 306 1.91 -0.19 5.22
C ILE A 306 1.20 1.13 5.49
N ASP A 307 0.01 1.30 4.93
CA ASP A 307 -0.65 2.60 4.89
C ASP A 307 -2.15 2.49 5.19
N THR A 308 -2.63 3.46 5.96
CA THR A 308 -3.99 3.57 6.49
C THR A 308 -4.53 4.93 6.08
N ALA A 309 -5.61 4.98 5.28
CA ALA A 309 -6.15 6.21 4.71
C ALA A 309 -6.66 7.22 5.76
N ASP A 310 -6.80 6.81 7.03
CA ASP A 310 -7.27 7.64 8.15
C ASP A 310 -6.14 8.17 9.06
N SER A 311 -4.94 8.35 8.52
CA SER A 311 -3.79 8.86 9.28
C SER A 311 -3.93 10.31 9.76
N SER A 312 -5.05 10.99 9.45
CA SER A 312 -5.33 12.34 9.96
C SER A 312 -5.94 12.37 11.37
N GLN A 313 -6.39 11.22 11.91
CA GLN A 313 -6.96 11.16 13.27
C GLN A 313 -6.16 10.30 14.27
N GLN A 314 -5.27 9.42 13.83
CA GLN A 314 -4.54 8.54 14.75
C GLN A 314 -3.38 9.18 15.52
N THR A 315 -2.93 10.39 15.16
CA THR A 315 -1.94 11.14 15.96
C THR A 315 -2.50 11.69 17.27
N SER A 316 -3.83 11.79 17.43
CA SER A 316 -4.46 12.27 18.67
C SER A 316 -4.97 11.17 19.61
N ALA A 317 -5.01 9.90 19.17
CA ALA A 317 -5.60 8.81 19.96
C ALA A 317 -4.60 8.00 20.81
N MET A 318 -3.29 8.23 20.69
CA MET A 318 -2.26 7.58 21.53
C MET A 318 -1.65 8.49 22.61
N ILE A 319 -2.10 9.74 22.75
CA ILE A 319 -1.80 10.60 23.91
C ILE A 319 -3.01 10.64 24.83
N LYS A 320 -3.37 9.48 25.40
CA LYS A 320 -4.12 9.43 26.66
C LYS A 320 -3.58 8.27 27.47
N THR A 321 -2.69 8.62 28.39
CA THR A 321 -2.36 7.82 29.58
C THR A 321 -2.40 8.75 30.78
N PRO A 322 -2.73 8.22 31.97
CA PRO A 322 -3.33 8.94 33.10
C PRO A 322 -2.60 10.19 33.59
#